data_AF-A0A328TAD1-F1
#
_entry.id   AF-A0A328TAD1-F1
#
_cell.length_a   1.000
_cell.length_b   1.000
_cell.length_c   1.000
_cell.angle_alpha   90.00
_cell.angle_beta   90.00
_cell.angle_gamma   90.00
#
_symmetry.space_group_name_H-M   'P 1'
#
loop_
_entity.id
_entity.type
_entity.pdbx_description
1 polymer ?
#
loop_
_entity_poly.entity_id
_entity_poly.type
_entity_poly.pdbx_seq_one_letter_code
_entity_poly.pdbx_strand_id
1 'polypeptide(L)'
;MQRYQTCKAMAKGYAANFDDDKTRLVQARSYCARVIDAYWSSIAKKHTSTIKIKAVASSVWLEDVAVDAEQVAERTGELIALFPVEDAGFLIGSIYTVMLPAAYRSEKGAYYTPPPLVARLLDMAEKSGVDFSKASVIDPACGGGAFLA
;
A
#
# COMPACT_ATOMS: atom_id res chain seq x y z
N MET A 1 11.90 11.11 -1.02
CA MET A 1 11.06 10.97 -2.23
C MET A 1 11.76 10.27 -3.40
N GLN A 2 12.96 10.70 -3.83
CA GLN A 2 13.67 10.09 -4.98
C GLN A 2 13.87 8.57 -4.86
N ARG A 3 14.36 8.08 -3.70
CA ARG A 3 14.54 6.64 -3.44
C ARG A 3 13.25 5.84 -3.62
N TYR A 4 12.12 6.36 -3.13
CA TYR A 4 10.82 5.70 -3.28
C TYR A 4 10.40 5.63 -4.75
N GLN A 5 10.64 6.67 -5.55
CA GLN A 5 10.35 6.64 -6.99
C GLN A 5 11.19 5.58 -7.71
N THR A 6 12.46 5.39 -7.30
CA THR A 6 13.29 4.28 -7.82
C THR A 6 12.70 2.92 -7.47
N CYS A 7 12.32 2.68 -6.21
CA CYS A 7 11.64 1.45 -5.78
C CYS A 7 10.36 1.19 -6.60
N LYS A 8 9.54 2.23 -6.80
CA LYS A 8 8.32 2.15 -7.61
C LYS A 8 8.58 1.81 -9.08
N ALA A 9 9.63 2.38 -9.67
CA ALA A 9 10.03 2.06 -11.03
C ALA A 9 10.54 0.61 -11.14
N MET A 10 11.31 0.13 -10.16
CA MET A 10 11.77 -1.26 -10.11
C MET A 10 10.62 -2.25 -9.96
N ALA A 11 9.66 -1.99 -9.08
CA ALA A 11 8.45 -2.79 -8.93
C ALA A 11 7.63 -2.86 -10.24
N LYS A 12 7.50 -1.72 -10.93
CA LYS A 12 6.85 -1.67 -12.27
C LYS A 12 7.61 -2.50 -13.30
N GLY A 13 8.94 -2.40 -13.33
CA GLY A 13 9.80 -3.16 -14.24
C GLY A 13 9.70 -4.66 -13.99
N TYR A 14 9.73 -5.08 -12.72
CA TYR A 14 9.53 -6.48 -12.34
C TYR A 14 8.17 -7.02 -12.82
N ALA A 15 7.09 -6.28 -12.58
CA ALA A 15 5.75 -6.69 -13.01
C ALA A 15 5.58 -6.74 -14.53
N ALA A 16 6.38 -5.97 -15.28
CA ALA A 16 6.34 -5.97 -16.75
C ALA A 16 6.94 -7.24 -17.38
N ASN A 17 7.61 -8.10 -16.60
CA ASN A 17 8.12 -9.39 -17.07
C ASN A 17 7.02 -10.48 -17.15
N PHE A 18 5.78 -10.16 -16.75
CA PHE A 18 4.66 -11.10 -16.73
C PHE A 18 3.58 -10.64 -17.71
N ASP A 19 3.51 -11.30 -18.88
CA ASP A 19 2.55 -10.96 -19.94
C ASP A 19 1.13 -11.46 -19.64
N ASP A 20 1.00 -12.55 -18.87
CA ASP A 20 -0.31 -13.06 -18.43
C ASP A 20 -0.83 -12.27 -17.23
N ASP A 21 -2.04 -11.73 -17.36
CA ASP A 21 -2.68 -10.90 -16.33
C ASP A 21 -2.90 -11.64 -15.01
N LYS A 22 -3.16 -12.96 -15.03
CA LYS A 22 -3.38 -13.73 -13.80
C LYS A 22 -2.07 -13.91 -13.05
N THR A 23 -1.01 -14.33 -13.75
CA THR A 23 0.34 -14.45 -13.18
C THR A 23 0.83 -13.10 -12.67
N ARG A 24 0.67 -12.03 -13.45
CA ARG A 24 1.05 -10.68 -13.05
C ARG A 24 0.31 -10.21 -11.79
N LEU A 25 -0.99 -10.51 -11.67
CA LEU A 25 -1.77 -10.20 -10.48
C LEU A 25 -1.26 -10.97 -9.25
N VAL A 26 -0.95 -12.25 -9.38
CA VAL A 26 -0.38 -13.06 -8.30
C VAL A 26 0.96 -12.47 -7.86
N GLN A 27 1.84 -12.15 -8.80
CA GLN A 27 3.15 -11.56 -8.52
C GLN A 27 3.05 -10.17 -7.88
N ALA A 28 2.09 -9.33 -8.31
CA ALA A 28 1.82 -8.05 -7.66
C ALA A 28 1.38 -8.23 -6.19
N ARG A 29 0.54 -9.24 -5.90
CA ARG A 29 0.09 -9.55 -4.53
C ARG A 29 1.24 -10.10 -3.67
N SER A 30 2.01 -11.04 -4.19
CA SER A 30 3.18 -11.60 -3.51
C SER A 30 4.21 -10.53 -3.16
N TYR A 31 4.57 -9.69 -4.12
CA TYR A 31 5.50 -8.59 -3.91
C TYR A 31 4.97 -7.61 -2.85
N CYS A 32 3.70 -7.20 -2.96
CA CYS A 32 3.11 -6.28 -1.98
C CYS A 32 2.96 -6.89 -0.58
N ALA A 33 2.75 -8.20 -0.45
CA ALA A 33 2.78 -8.87 0.84
C ALA A 33 4.14 -8.68 1.52
N ARG A 34 5.24 -8.82 0.78
CA ARG A 34 6.61 -8.57 1.30
C ARG A 34 6.84 -7.12 1.68
N VAL A 35 6.37 -6.17 0.88
CA VAL A 35 6.42 -4.74 1.22
C VAL A 35 5.70 -4.46 2.53
N ILE A 36 4.49 -5.01 2.70
CA ILE A 36 3.64 -4.83 3.87
C ILE A 36 4.27 -5.48 5.11
N ASP A 37 4.81 -6.69 4.99
CA ASP A 37 5.48 -7.40 6.09
C ASP A 37 6.72 -6.62 6.58
N ALA A 38 7.54 -6.11 5.67
CA ALA A 38 8.73 -5.33 5.99
C ALA A 38 8.37 -3.97 6.61
N TYR A 39 7.35 -3.28 6.06
CA TYR A 39 6.81 -2.05 6.65
C TYR A 39 6.32 -2.30 8.07
N TRP A 40 5.47 -3.31 8.28
CA TRP A 40 4.91 -3.62 9.59
C TRP A 40 5.99 -3.99 10.60
N SER A 41 6.95 -4.83 10.20
CA SER A 41 8.08 -5.21 11.06
C SER A 41 8.89 -4.00 11.50
N SER A 42 9.10 -3.04 10.60
CA SER A 42 9.79 -1.78 10.89
C SER A 42 9.03 -0.90 11.89
N ILE A 43 7.71 -0.74 11.70
CA ILE A 43 6.84 0.01 12.61
C ILE A 43 6.74 -0.68 13.97
N ALA A 44 6.50 -1.99 14.00
CA ALA A 44 6.40 -2.75 15.24
C ALA A 44 7.70 -2.65 16.06
N LYS A 45 8.86 -2.75 15.41
CA LYS A 45 10.17 -2.53 16.05
C LYS A 45 10.32 -1.10 16.58
N LYS A 46 9.97 -0.09 15.78
CA LYS A 46 10.06 1.34 16.17
C LYS A 46 9.22 1.64 17.42
N HIS A 47 8.06 1.00 17.55
CA HIS A 47 7.13 1.21 18.67
C HIS A 47 7.25 0.15 19.78
N THR A 48 8.21 -0.77 19.71
CA THR A 48 8.36 -1.90 20.66
C THR A 48 7.05 -2.69 20.83
N SER A 49 6.31 -2.85 19.73
CA SER A 49 5.01 -3.52 19.71
C SER A 49 5.17 -5.02 19.50
N THR A 50 4.34 -5.81 20.20
CA THR A 50 4.22 -7.27 20.01
C THR A 50 3.12 -7.64 19.02
N ILE A 51 2.39 -6.67 18.48
CA ILE A 51 1.30 -6.91 17.53
C ILE A 51 1.88 -7.49 16.24
N LYS A 52 1.44 -8.70 15.91
CA LYS A 52 1.80 -9.37 14.66
C LYS A 52 0.89 -8.90 13.55
N ILE A 53 1.43 -8.81 12.35
CA ILE A 53 0.62 -8.58 11.17
C ILE A 53 -0.33 -9.75 10.96
N LYS A 54 -1.54 -9.47 10.47
CA LYS A 54 -2.49 -10.51 10.09
C LYS A 54 -2.00 -11.19 8.82
N ALA A 55 -2.06 -12.52 8.81
CA ALA A 55 -1.75 -13.30 7.63
C ALA A 55 -2.69 -12.92 6.47
N VAL A 56 -2.16 -13.01 5.25
CA VAL A 56 -2.95 -12.86 4.03
C VAL A 56 -4.05 -13.93 4.00
N ALA A 57 -5.26 -13.54 3.58
CA ALA A 57 -6.39 -14.44 3.52
C ALA A 57 -6.09 -15.66 2.64
N SER A 58 -6.53 -16.86 3.05
CA SER A 58 -6.28 -18.11 2.33
C SER A 58 -6.88 -18.17 0.91
N SER A 59 -7.84 -17.29 0.62
CA SER A 59 -8.42 -17.12 -0.71
C SER A 59 -7.52 -16.33 -1.68
N VAL A 60 -6.45 -15.71 -1.18
CA VAL A 60 -5.49 -14.96 -1.99
C VAL A 60 -4.29 -15.85 -2.26
N TRP A 61 -4.13 -16.25 -3.51
CA TRP A 61 -2.97 -17.00 -3.97
C TRP A 61 -1.73 -16.10 -4.01
N LEU A 62 -0.65 -16.60 -3.41
CA LEU A 62 0.68 -15.99 -3.43
C LEU A 62 1.68 -17.02 -3.96
N GLU A 63 2.61 -16.56 -4.78
CA GLU A 63 3.78 -17.31 -5.24
C GLU A 63 5.09 -16.70 -4.76
N ASP A 64 6.18 -17.42 -4.97
CA ASP A 64 7.52 -16.93 -4.73
C ASP A 64 7.82 -15.73 -5.64
N VAL A 65 8.48 -14.73 -5.05
CA VAL A 65 8.99 -13.55 -5.74
C VAL A 65 10.46 -13.82 -6.06
N ALA A 66 10.94 -13.32 -7.20
CA ALA A 66 12.37 -13.44 -7.52
C ALA A 66 13.21 -12.78 -6.41
N VAL A 67 14.33 -13.41 -6.03
CA VAL A 67 15.12 -13.01 -4.85
C VAL A 67 15.55 -11.53 -4.88
N ASP A 68 15.92 -11.03 -6.06
CA ASP A 68 16.28 -9.62 -6.25
C ASP A 68 15.07 -8.70 -6.07
N ALA A 69 13.91 -9.07 -6.61
CA ALA A 69 12.65 -8.34 -6.42
C ALA A 69 12.15 -8.39 -4.98
N GLU A 70 12.33 -9.49 -4.27
CA GLU A 70 12.01 -9.62 -2.84
C GLU A 70 12.84 -8.63 -2.01
N GLN A 71 14.15 -8.55 -2.24
CA GLN A 71 15.01 -7.58 -1.54
C GLN A 71 14.59 -6.13 -1.81
N VAL A 72 14.12 -5.83 -3.03
CA VAL A 72 13.58 -4.50 -3.35
C VAL A 72 12.26 -4.27 -2.61
N ALA A 73 11.38 -5.27 -2.53
CA ALA A 73 10.12 -5.20 -1.80
C ALA A 73 10.36 -4.92 -0.30
N GLU A 74 11.27 -5.65 0.33
CA GLU A 74 11.64 -5.47 1.74
C GLU A 74 12.16 -4.06 2.01
N ARG A 75 13.17 -3.62 1.24
CA ARG A 75 13.74 -2.25 1.33
C ARG A 75 12.69 -1.17 1.07
N THR A 76 11.71 -1.46 0.20
CA THR A 76 10.60 -0.53 -0.06
C THR A 76 9.73 -0.38 1.18
N GLY A 77 9.38 -1.48 1.86
CA GLY A 77 8.60 -1.44 3.10
C GLY A 77 9.34 -0.70 4.22
N GLU A 78 10.63 -1.01 4.42
CA GLU A 78 11.51 -0.32 5.36
C GLU A 78 11.59 1.19 5.07
N LEU A 79 11.73 1.56 3.80
CA LEU A 79 11.77 2.96 3.37
C LEU A 79 10.44 3.67 3.66
N ILE A 80 9.31 3.02 3.38
CA ILE A 80 7.97 3.58 3.65
C ILE A 80 7.77 3.82 5.15
N ALA A 81 8.33 2.97 6.02
CA ALA A 81 8.25 3.16 7.48
C ALA A 81 8.97 4.42 8.01
N LEU A 82 9.76 5.10 7.16
CA LEU A 82 10.38 6.40 7.47
C LEU A 82 9.48 7.59 7.17
N PHE A 83 8.38 7.40 6.43
CA PHE A 83 7.41 8.44 6.12
C PHE A 83 6.37 8.58 7.26
N PRO A 84 5.59 9.68 7.29
CA PRO A 84 4.42 9.77 8.15
C PRO A 84 3.49 8.56 7.94
N VAL A 85 2.85 8.11 9.02
CA VAL A 85 2.04 6.87 9.00
C VAL A 85 0.83 7.02 8.08
N GLU A 86 0.26 8.22 8.02
CA GLU A 86 -0.84 8.63 7.16
C GLU A 86 -0.52 8.49 5.66
N ASP A 87 0.76 8.56 5.29
CA ASP A 87 1.21 8.41 3.90
C ASP A 87 1.37 6.94 3.49
N ALA A 88 1.53 6.02 4.44
CA ALA A 88 1.93 4.64 4.18
C ALA A 88 0.93 3.91 3.28
N GLY A 89 -0.37 4.08 3.53
CA GLY A 89 -1.45 3.49 2.72
C GLY A 89 -1.38 3.92 1.25
N PHE A 90 -1.13 5.21 1.00
CA PHE A 90 -0.96 5.74 -0.34
C PHE A 90 0.32 5.22 -1.02
N LEU A 91 1.44 5.18 -0.28
CA LEU A 91 2.74 4.75 -0.81
C LEU A 91 2.73 3.26 -1.17
N ILE A 92 2.22 2.40 -0.31
CA ILE A 92 2.10 0.95 -0.57
C ILE A 92 1.08 0.71 -1.71
N GLY A 93 -0.08 1.36 -1.65
CA GLY A 93 -1.10 1.27 -2.70
C GLY A 93 -0.57 1.71 -4.07
N SER A 94 0.27 2.74 -4.10
CA SER A 94 0.96 3.21 -5.31
C SER A 94 1.94 2.18 -5.90
N ILE A 95 2.62 1.38 -5.07
CA ILE A 95 3.45 0.26 -5.53
C ILE A 95 2.55 -0.80 -6.16
N TYR A 96 1.49 -1.23 -5.46
CA TYR A 96 0.57 -2.23 -5.97
C TYR A 96 -0.04 -1.81 -7.32
N THR A 97 -0.47 -0.55 -7.41
CA THR A 97 -1.11 0.02 -8.60
C THR A 97 -0.24 -0.05 -9.85
N VAL A 98 1.08 0.18 -9.75
CA VAL A 98 1.97 0.10 -10.92
C VAL A 98 2.31 -1.34 -11.32
N MET A 99 2.11 -2.29 -10.41
CA MET A 99 2.32 -3.71 -10.67
C MET A 99 1.10 -4.40 -11.27
N LEU A 100 -0.11 -3.91 -10.97
CA LEU A 100 -1.36 -4.50 -11.44
C LEU A 100 -1.49 -4.54 -12.98
N PRO A 101 -2.16 -5.58 -13.51
CA PRO A 101 -2.72 -5.54 -14.86
C PRO A 101 -3.65 -4.33 -15.06
N ALA A 102 -3.64 -3.74 -16.25
CA ALA A 102 -4.42 -2.53 -16.54
C ALA A 102 -5.93 -2.78 -16.41
N ALA A 103 -6.43 -3.90 -16.96
CA ALA A 103 -7.82 -4.30 -16.87
C ALA A 103 -8.27 -4.47 -15.41
N TYR A 104 -7.49 -5.23 -14.62
CA TYR A 104 -7.80 -5.46 -13.20
C TYR A 104 -7.77 -4.16 -12.39
N ARG A 105 -6.77 -3.30 -12.60
CA ARG A 105 -6.69 -1.98 -11.94
C ARG A 105 -7.94 -1.15 -12.21
N SER A 106 -8.41 -1.12 -13.45
CA SER A 106 -9.60 -0.38 -13.85
C SER A 106 -10.87 -0.98 -13.26
N GLU A 107 -11.04 -2.31 -13.37
CA GLU A 107 -12.21 -3.03 -12.87
C GLU A 107 -12.38 -2.86 -11.35
N LYS A 108 -11.28 -2.93 -10.58
CA LYS A 108 -11.31 -2.81 -9.12
C LYS A 108 -11.21 -1.37 -8.61
N GLY A 109 -11.09 -0.38 -9.50
CA GLY A 109 -10.94 1.01 -9.10
C GLY A 109 -9.71 1.24 -8.20
N ALA A 110 -8.59 0.54 -8.45
CA ALA A 110 -7.38 0.62 -7.63
C ALA A 110 -6.62 1.94 -7.91
N TYR A 111 -7.17 3.04 -7.39
CA TYR A 111 -6.63 4.40 -7.43
C TYR A 111 -6.61 4.95 -6.02
N TYR A 112 -5.41 5.07 -5.46
CA TYR A 112 -5.24 5.50 -4.07
C TYR A 112 -5.18 7.04 -3.99
N THR A 113 -5.94 7.60 -3.05
CA THR A 113 -6.06 9.05 -2.85
C THR A 113 -4.75 9.63 -2.29
N PRO A 114 -4.14 10.62 -2.96
CA PRO A 114 -2.97 11.33 -2.45
C PRO A 114 -3.22 12.01 -1.09
N PRO A 115 -2.25 12.02 -0.16
CA PRO A 115 -2.41 12.61 1.17
C PRO A 115 -2.87 14.08 1.19
N PRO A 116 -2.40 14.98 0.29
CA PRO A 116 -2.91 16.35 0.26
C PRO A 116 -4.41 16.46 -0.06
N LEU A 117 -4.96 15.53 -0.84
CA LEU A 117 -6.40 15.52 -1.14
C LEU A 117 -7.21 15.01 0.05
N VAL A 118 -6.70 14.01 0.77
CA VAL A 118 -7.31 13.53 2.02
C VAL A 118 -7.36 14.65 3.04
N ALA A 119 -6.22 15.30 3.31
CA ALA A 119 -6.12 16.41 4.26
C ALA A 119 -7.09 17.55 3.91
N ARG A 120 -7.19 17.89 2.61
CA ARG A 120 -8.12 18.92 2.15
C ARG A 120 -9.58 18.56 2.40
N LEU A 121 -9.97 17.31 2.17
CA LEU A 121 -11.35 16.86 2.37
C LEU A 121 -11.72 16.78 3.85
N LEU A 122 -10.79 16.35 4.72
CA LEU A 122 -10.99 16.37 6.17
C LEU A 122 -11.15 17.80 6.70
N ASP A 123 -10.29 18.73 6.28
CA ASP A 123 -10.40 20.16 6.61
C ASP A 123 -11.75 20.77 6.18
N MET A 124 -12.25 20.37 5.01
CA MET A 124 -13.58 20.80 4.53
C MET A 124 -14.72 20.21 5.37
N ALA A 125 -14.58 18.97 5.84
CA ALA A 125 -15.56 18.35 6.73
C ALA A 125 -15.61 19.07 8.09
N GLU A 126 -14.45 19.38 8.68
CA GLU A 126 -14.38 20.15 9.95
C GLU A 126 -15.01 21.53 9.79
N LYS A 127 -14.68 22.25 8.71
CA LYS A 127 -15.27 23.56 8.39
C LYS A 127 -16.78 23.50 8.16
N SER A 128 -17.30 22.33 7.79
CA SER A 128 -18.73 22.09 7.63
C SER A 128 -19.43 21.66 8.93
N GLY A 129 -18.70 21.62 10.06
CA GLY A 129 -19.23 21.36 11.39
C GLY A 129 -19.02 19.93 11.90
N VAL A 130 -18.24 19.10 11.22
CA VAL A 130 -17.87 17.77 11.74
C VAL A 130 -16.87 17.94 12.88
N ASP A 131 -17.23 17.47 14.08
CA ASP A 131 -16.33 17.34 15.22
C ASP A 131 -15.77 15.92 15.26
N PHE A 132 -14.59 15.69 14.68
CA PHE A 132 -13.95 14.37 14.64
C PHE A 132 -13.61 13.79 16.03
N SER A 133 -13.61 14.60 17.09
CA SER A 133 -13.47 14.08 18.47
C SER A 133 -14.73 13.39 18.99
N LYS A 134 -15.88 13.61 18.35
CA LYS A 134 -17.19 13.04 18.73
C LYS A 134 -17.85 12.23 17.62
N ALA A 135 -17.46 12.44 16.37
CA ALA A 135 -18.06 11.79 15.22
C ALA A 135 -17.60 10.33 15.09
N SER A 136 -18.54 9.46 14.70
CA SER A 136 -18.22 8.13 14.17
C SER A 136 -18.17 8.20 12.65
N VAL A 137 -17.03 7.87 12.05
CA VAL A 137 -16.81 7.96 10.60
C VAL A 137 -16.69 6.57 10.00
N ILE A 138 -17.28 6.37 8.82
CA ILE A 138 -17.14 5.15 8.03
C ILE A 138 -16.66 5.51 6.62
N ASP A 139 -15.63 4.82 6.16
CA ASP A 139 -15.22 4.81 4.76
C ASP A 139 -15.54 3.44 4.16
N PRO A 140 -16.65 3.30 3.41
CA PRO A 140 -17.10 2.01 2.88
C PRO A 140 -16.22 1.48 1.75
N ALA A 141 -15.29 2.28 1.23
CA ALA A 141 -14.39 1.93 0.13
C ALA A 141 -12.95 2.35 0.46
N CYS A 142 -12.53 2.11 1.71
CA CYS A 142 -11.32 2.74 2.27
C CYS A 142 -10.01 2.38 1.55
N GLY A 143 -9.98 1.30 0.78
CA GLY A 143 -8.81 0.92 -0.01
C GLY A 143 -7.55 0.84 0.85
N GLY A 144 -6.64 1.79 0.68
CA GLY A 144 -5.42 1.91 1.49
C GLY A 144 -5.62 2.53 2.88
N GLY A 145 -6.86 2.78 3.30
CA GLY A 145 -7.22 3.36 4.59
C GLY A 145 -6.94 4.85 4.72
N ALA A 146 -6.80 5.59 3.61
CA ALA A 146 -6.24 6.94 3.64
C ALA A 146 -7.06 7.94 4.49
N PHE A 147 -8.39 7.83 4.50
CA PHE A 147 -9.27 8.68 5.34
C PHE A 147 -9.39 8.21 6.80
N LEU A 148 -8.79 7.07 7.16
CA LEU A 148 -8.89 6.43 8.48
C LEU A 148 -7.54 6.40 9.22
N ALA A 149 -6.47 6.86 8.59
CA ALA A 149 -5.09 6.77 9.08
C ALA A 149 -4.73 7.88 10.08
#